data_AF-A0A1D2RW71-F1
#
_entry.id   AF-A0A1D2RW71-F1
#
_cell.length_a   1.000
_cell.length_b   1.000
_cell.length_c   1.000
_cell.angle_alpha   90.00
_cell.angle_beta   90.00
_cell.angle_gamma   90.00
#
_symmetry.space_group_name_H-M   'P 1'
#
loop_
_entity.id
_entity.type
_entity.pdbx_description
1 polymer ?
#
loop_
_entity_poly.entity_id
_entity_poly.type
_entity_poly.pdbx_seq_one_letter_code
_entity_poly.pdbx_strand_id
1 'polypeptide(L)'
;MTRKAMSGLLVAAVVLSLSACTRGSRDLEAWVAEVKARPAPPLDPLPVMKQFETFEYAAQDMRDPFSQPSADRDGGNQLRPDPNRRKEVLEAFPLDSLDMVGTIGSGPGVIGLVMGPDRVTHRVRPGNYLGLNDGRITAVTEDRIEIVELVPDGAGGWLERQARIALEDN
;
A
#
# COMPACT_ATOMS: atom_id res chain seq x y z
N MET A 1 20.33 -73.85 -86.93
CA MET A 1 20.98 -72.55 -86.64
C MET A 1 20.12 -71.72 -85.68
N THR A 2 19.75 -72.22 -84.48
CA THR A 2 18.56 -71.63 -83.80
C THR A 2 18.48 -71.71 -82.27
N ARG A 3 19.45 -72.28 -81.54
CA ARG A 3 19.38 -72.33 -80.04
C ARG A 3 20.26 -71.29 -79.35
N LYS A 4 21.51 -71.10 -79.81
CA LYS A 4 22.44 -70.11 -79.24
C LYS A 4 21.99 -68.65 -79.50
N ALA A 5 21.46 -68.38 -80.70
CA ALA A 5 20.93 -67.05 -81.04
C ALA A 5 19.66 -66.70 -80.24
N MET A 6 18.76 -67.67 -80.04
CA MET A 6 17.55 -67.49 -79.23
C MET A 6 17.88 -67.24 -77.76
N SER A 7 18.83 -67.99 -77.19
CA SER A 7 19.26 -67.81 -75.79
C SER A 7 20.00 -66.48 -75.58
N GLY A 8 20.76 -66.01 -76.58
CA GLY A 8 21.40 -64.69 -76.53
C GLY A 8 20.38 -63.55 -76.58
N LEU A 9 19.32 -63.70 -77.39
CA LEU A 9 18.24 -62.71 -77.48
C LEU A 9 17.43 -62.62 -76.17
N LEU A 10 17.18 -63.76 -75.51
CA LEU A 10 16.43 -63.83 -74.26
C LEU A 10 17.21 -63.24 -73.09
N VAL A 11 18.53 -63.48 -73.02
CA VAL A 11 19.40 -62.84 -72.02
C VAL A 11 19.49 -61.33 -72.26
N ALA A 12 19.59 -60.89 -73.52
CA ALA A 12 19.59 -59.46 -73.83
C ALA A 12 18.27 -58.78 -73.43
N ALA A 13 17.12 -59.44 -73.66
CA ALA A 13 15.82 -58.93 -73.26
C ALA A 13 15.65 -58.82 -71.73
N VAL A 14 16.19 -59.79 -70.98
CA VAL A 14 16.19 -59.75 -69.50
C VAL A 14 17.11 -58.64 -68.98
N VAL A 15 18.29 -58.45 -69.56
CA VAL A 15 19.19 -57.35 -69.13
C VAL A 15 18.58 -55.98 -69.39
N LEU A 16 17.85 -55.81 -70.50
CA LEU A 16 17.13 -54.57 -70.81
C LEU A 16 15.97 -54.31 -69.83
N SER A 17 15.24 -55.34 -69.39
CA SER A 17 14.12 -55.16 -68.44
C SER A 17 14.57 -54.82 -67.01
N LEU A 18 15.81 -55.11 -66.61
CA LEU A 18 16.36 -54.66 -65.32
C LEU A 18 16.58 -53.14 -65.23
N SER A 19 16.71 -52.43 -66.37
CA SER A 19 16.88 -50.96 -66.37
C SER A 19 15.57 -50.16 -66.24
N ALA A 20 14.42 -50.82 -66.24
CA ALA A 20 13.11 -50.16 -66.16
C ALA A 20 12.71 -49.71 -64.73
N CYS A 21 13.43 -50.16 -63.69
CA CYS A 21 13.15 -49.84 -62.28
C CYS A 21 14.00 -48.68 -61.71
N THR A 22 14.48 -47.76 -62.52
CA THR A 22 15.17 -46.56 -62.00
C THR A 22 14.15 -45.50 -61.59
N ARG A 23 13.67 -45.53 -60.34
CA ARG A 23 12.87 -44.45 -59.77
C ARG A 23 13.77 -43.22 -59.57
N GLY A 24 13.68 -42.25 -60.47
CA GLY A 24 14.56 -41.07 -60.47
C GLY A 24 14.30 -40.13 -59.30
N SER A 25 15.35 -39.73 -58.59
CA SER A 25 15.35 -38.77 -57.47
C SER A 25 15.35 -37.30 -57.92
N ARG A 26 15.20 -37.02 -59.22
CA ARG A 26 15.34 -35.67 -59.79
C ARG A 26 14.41 -34.64 -59.17
N ASP A 27 13.19 -35.04 -58.81
CA ASP A 27 12.21 -34.15 -58.17
C ASP A 27 12.67 -33.73 -56.77
N LEU A 28 13.20 -34.69 -56.00
CA LEU A 28 13.77 -34.42 -54.67
C LEU A 28 15.03 -33.56 -54.77
N GLU A 29 15.89 -33.83 -55.76
CA GLU A 29 17.11 -33.05 -56.01
C GLU A 29 16.78 -31.60 -56.42
N ALA A 30 15.77 -31.42 -57.27
CA ALA A 30 15.28 -30.10 -57.67
C ALA A 30 14.70 -29.33 -56.48
N TRP A 31 13.88 -30.00 -55.66
CA TRP A 31 13.31 -29.39 -54.46
C TRP A 31 14.39 -29.01 -53.43
N VAL A 32 15.38 -29.87 -53.20
CA VAL A 32 16.51 -29.56 -52.30
C VAL A 32 17.32 -28.37 -52.82
N ALA A 33 17.58 -28.31 -54.13
CA ALA A 33 18.27 -27.18 -54.74
C ALA A 33 17.48 -25.87 -54.58
N GLU A 34 16.16 -25.92 -54.78
CA GLU A 34 15.27 -24.77 -54.58
C GLU A 34 15.29 -24.30 -53.12
N VAL A 35 15.14 -25.21 -52.15
CA VAL A 35 15.12 -24.86 -50.72
C VAL A 35 16.45 -24.26 -50.26
N LYS A 36 17.58 -24.81 -50.74
CA LYS A 36 18.92 -24.28 -50.42
C LYS A 36 19.20 -22.91 -51.05
N ALA A 37 18.56 -22.61 -52.17
CA ALA A 37 18.69 -21.31 -52.84
C ALA A 37 17.85 -20.21 -52.19
N ARG A 38 16.97 -20.54 -51.23
CA ARG A 38 16.16 -19.54 -50.53
C ARG A 38 17.06 -18.66 -49.66
N PRO A 39 17.02 -17.33 -49.82
CA PRO A 39 17.77 -16.42 -48.97
C PRO A 39 17.27 -16.53 -47.53
N ALA A 40 18.20 -16.36 -46.57
CA ALA A 40 17.85 -16.34 -45.16
C ALA A 40 16.81 -15.24 -44.88
N PRO A 41 15.82 -15.49 -44.00
CA PRO A 41 14.90 -14.45 -43.58
C PRO A 41 15.69 -13.29 -42.95
N PRO A 42 15.26 -12.03 -43.16
CA PRO A 42 15.89 -10.88 -42.52
C PRO A 42 15.93 -11.06 -41.01
N LEU A 43 17.05 -10.68 -40.39
CA LEU A 43 17.16 -10.66 -38.93
C LEU A 43 16.24 -9.57 -38.37
N ASP A 44 15.63 -9.85 -37.23
CA ASP A 44 14.89 -8.83 -36.50
C ASP A 44 15.85 -7.68 -36.12
N PRO A 45 15.43 -6.42 -36.31
CA PRO A 45 16.26 -5.29 -35.95
C PRO A 45 16.52 -5.28 -34.45
N LEU A 46 17.74 -4.90 -34.07
CA LEU A 46 18.06 -4.72 -32.67
C LEU A 46 17.09 -3.70 -32.04
N PRO A 47 16.59 -3.97 -30.82
CA PRO A 47 15.73 -3.03 -30.13
C PRO A 47 16.47 -1.71 -29.93
N VAL A 48 15.80 -0.60 -30.24
CA VAL A 48 16.35 0.73 -30.02
C VAL A 48 16.48 0.97 -28.52
N MET A 49 17.67 1.32 -28.05
CA MET A 49 17.85 1.77 -26.66
C MET A 49 17.00 3.03 -26.45
N LYS A 50 15.98 2.92 -25.59
CA LYS A 50 15.22 4.09 -25.16
C LYS A 50 16.17 4.98 -24.36
N GLN A 51 16.31 6.24 -24.76
CA GLN A 51 16.99 7.21 -23.93
C GLN A 51 16.19 7.37 -22.64
N PHE A 52 16.88 7.33 -21.51
CA PHE A 52 16.30 7.71 -20.24
C PHE A 52 16.13 9.24 -20.26
N GLU A 53 14.90 9.71 -20.06
CA GLU A 53 14.67 11.13 -19.83
C GLU A 53 15.24 11.47 -18.45
N THR A 54 16.24 12.34 -18.41
CA THR A 54 16.75 12.89 -17.15
C THR A 54 15.75 13.93 -16.66
N PHE A 55 15.06 13.64 -15.58
CA PHE A 55 14.21 14.61 -14.89
C PHE A 55 15.10 15.54 -14.05
N GLU A 56 15.05 16.83 -14.34
CA GLU A 56 15.71 17.84 -13.52
C GLU A 56 14.82 18.18 -12.32
N TYR A 57 15.38 18.07 -11.12
CA TYR A 57 14.66 18.36 -9.88
C TYR A 57 14.67 19.86 -9.59
N ALA A 58 13.63 20.57 -10.02
CA ALA A 58 13.48 22.02 -9.86
C ALA A 58 12.65 22.43 -8.61
N ALA A 59 12.88 21.79 -7.46
CA ALA A 59 12.14 22.12 -6.23
C ALA A 59 12.82 23.20 -5.36
N GLN A 60 13.90 23.82 -5.83
CA GLN A 60 14.68 24.79 -5.03
C GLN A 60 13.89 26.06 -4.72
N ASP A 61 12.96 26.45 -5.60
CA ASP A 61 12.06 27.60 -5.41
C ASP A 61 10.70 27.20 -4.81
N MET A 62 10.48 25.89 -4.58
CA MET A 62 9.25 25.41 -3.95
C MET A 62 9.36 25.55 -2.43
N ARG A 63 8.21 25.76 -1.79
CA ARG A 63 8.15 25.73 -0.33
C ARG A 63 8.61 24.37 0.17
N ASP A 64 9.47 24.37 1.18
CA ASP A 64 9.94 23.17 1.85
C ASP A 64 8.73 22.35 2.37
N PRO A 65 8.51 21.12 1.89
CA PRO A 65 7.40 20.27 2.30
C PRO A 65 7.47 19.84 3.78
N PHE A 66 8.60 20.06 4.46
CA PHE A 66 8.78 19.82 5.89
C PHE A 66 8.83 21.10 6.73
N SER A 67 8.69 22.26 6.10
CA SER A 67 8.49 23.51 6.84
C SER A 67 7.16 23.47 7.59
N GLN A 68 7.12 24.05 8.79
CA GLN A 68 5.88 24.13 9.57
C GLN A 68 4.75 24.72 8.73
N PRO A 69 3.53 24.15 8.75
CA PRO A 69 2.38 24.71 8.07
C PRO A 69 2.23 26.18 8.44
N SER A 70 1.97 27.02 7.43
CA SER A 70 1.63 28.41 7.68
C SER A 70 0.25 28.35 8.29
N ALA A 71 0.08 28.76 9.54
CA ALA A 71 -1.22 28.72 10.19
C ALA A 71 -2.23 29.45 9.31
N ASP A 72 -3.13 28.71 8.66
CA ASP A 72 -4.24 29.27 7.91
C ASP A 72 -5.13 29.97 8.92
N ARG A 73 -4.99 31.30 9.00
CA ARG A 73 -5.75 32.17 9.90
C ARG A 73 -7.22 32.30 9.49
N ASP A 74 -7.61 31.73 8.35
CA ASP A 74 -8.88 32.01 7.70
C ASP A 74 -9.94 30.90 7.86
N GLY A 75 -9.64 29.85 8.64
CA GLY A 75 -10.54 28.71 8.86
C GLY A 75 -11.23 28.69 10.22
N GLY A 76 -12.03 29.72 10.53
CA GLY A 76 -13.15 29.74 11.48
C GLY A 76 -13.35 28.64 12.53
N ASN A 77 -12.32 28.25 13.29
CA ASN A 77 -12.50 27.32 14.39
C ASN A 77 -11.68 27.71 15.61
N GLN A 78 -12.39 28.25 16.60
CA GLN A 78 -11.97 28.55 17.97
C GLN A 78 -11.61 27.26 18.76
N LEU A 79 -11.37 26.12 18.09
CA LEU A 79 -10.95 24.88 18.73
C LEU A 79 -9.43 24.91 18.84
N ARG A 80 -8.94 25.46 19.94
CA ARG A 80 -7.55 25.33 20.37
C ARG A 80 -7.51 25.25 21.90
N PRO A 81 -6.53 24.55 22.49
CA PRO A 81 -6.24 24.66 23.91
C PRO A 81 -6.06 26.12 24.33
N ASP A 82 -6.65 26.52 25.46
CA ASP A 82 -6.48 27.87 26.02
C ASP A 82 -5.16 27.94 26.79
N PRO A 83 -4.12 28.64 26.27
CA PRO A 83 -2.82 28.69 26.94
C PRO A 83 -2.83 29.55 28.21
N ASN A 84 -3.86 30.38 28.43
CA ASN A 84 -3.93 31.29 29.56
C ASN A 84 -4.69 30.69 30.75
N ARG A 85 -5.36 29.55 30.56
CA ARG A 85 -6.07 28.85 31.63
C ARG A 85 -5.07 28.25 32.60
N ARG A 86 -5.39 28.29 33.90
CA ARG A 86 -4.64 27.53 34.89
C ARG A 86 -4.89 26.03 34.71
N LYS A 87 -3.82 25.27 34.52
CA LYS A 87 -3.86 23.82 34.42
C LYS A 87 -4.31 23.17 35.73
N GLU A 88 -5.07 22.09 35.61
CA GLU A 88 -5.42 21.22 36.71
C GLU A 88 -4.34 20.15 36.94
N VAL A 89 -4.35 19.51 38.11
CA VAL A 89 -3.32 18.53 38.50
C VAL A 89 -3.33 17.31 37.57
N LEU A 90 -4.53 16.83 37.19
CA LEU A 90 -4.70 15.66 36.33
C LEU A 90 -4.28 15.89 34.87
N GLU A 91 -3.97 17.13 34.46
CA GLU A 91 -3.43 17.44 33.14
C GLU A 91 -1.92 17.17 33.04
N ALA A 92 -1.28 16.79 34.15
CA ALA A 92 0.12 16.36 34.15
C ALA A 92 0.30 14.91 33.69
N PHE A 93 -0.80 14.15 33.54
CA PHE A 93 -0.78 12.72 33.27
C PHE A 93 -1.49 12.42 31.94
N PRO A 94 -1.06 11.37 31.21
CA PRO A 94 -1.77 10.93 30.01
C PRO A 94 -3.09 10.24 30.40
N LEU A 95 -4.10 10.34 29.54
CA LEU A 95 -5.48 9.93 29.84
C LEU A 95 -5.61 8.43 30.15
N ASP A 96 -4.77 7.61 29.51
CA ASP A 96 -4.67 6.16 29.66
C ASP A 96 -4.05 5.72 31.00
N SER A 97 -3.42 6.63 31.74
CA SER A 97 -2.89 6.38 33.09
C SER A 97 -3.83 6.81 34.22
N LEU A 98 -5.02 7.29 33.86
CA LEU A 98 -6.01 7.79 34.80
C LEU A 98 -7.13 6.77 34.96
N ASP A 99 -7.37 6.35 36.20
CA ASP A 99 -8.37 5.33 36.51
C ASP A 99 -9.56 5.95 37.25
N MET A 100 -10.79 5.66 36.82
CA MET A 100 -11.98 6.02 37.59
C MET A 100 -12.15 5.01 38.71
N VAL A 101 -12.14 5.49 39.95
CA VAL A 101 -12.23 4.64 41.16
C VAL A 101 -13.58 4.75 41.86
N GLY A 102 -14.48 5.59 41.36
CA GLY A 102 -15.85 5.66 41.85
C GLY A 102 -16.50 7.03 41.67
N THR A 103 -17.61 7.22 42.36
CA THR A 103 -18.34 8.48 42.41
C THR A 103 -18.78 8.84 43.83
N ILE A 104 -19.05 10.12 44.06
CA ILE A 104 -19.65 10.62 45.31
C ILE A 104 -20.93 11.39 44.97
N GLY A 105 -22.01 11.05 45.64
CA GLY A 105 -23.33 11.68 45.49
C GLY A 105 -24.24 10.90 44.56
N SER A 106 -25.41 11.47 44.27
CA SER A 106 -26.40 10.88 43.35
C SER A 106 -27.13 11.97 42.56
N GLY A 107 -27.61 11.63 41.37
CA GLY A 107 -28.37 12.52 40.51
C GLY A 107 -27.55 13.66 39.85
N PRO A 108 -28.18 14.81 39.55
CA PRO A 108 -27.53 15.93 38.86
C PRO A 108 -26.56 16.64 39.82
N GLY A 109 -25.30 16.21 39.81
CA GLY A 109 -24.28 16.71 40.73
C GLY A 109 -23.32 15.63 41.24
N VAL A 110 -23.41 14.41 40.73
CA VAL A 110 -22.45 13.35 40.98
C VAL A 110 -21.01 13.83 40.68
N ILE A 111 -20.09 13.49 41.58
CA ILE A 111 -18.67 13.85 41.50
C ILE A 111 -17.91 12.59 41.15
N GLY A 112 -17.05 12.66 40.14
CA GLY A 112 -16.17 11.56 39.75
C GLY A 112 -14.94 11.50 40.65
N LEU A 113 -14.45 10.30 40.90
CA LEU A 113 -13.17 10.06 41.58
C LEU A 113 -12.21 9.46 40.55
N VAL A 114 -11.12 10.16 40.29
CA VAL A 114 -10.07 9.74 39.34
C VAL A 114 -8.76 9.58 40.09
N MET A 115 -8.12 8.42 39.98
CA MET A 115 -6.80 8.15 40.52
C MET A 115 -5.75 8.38 39.43
N GLY A 116 -4.72 9.15 39.78
CA GLY A 116 -3.54 9.31 38.92
C GLY A 116 -2.52 8.19 39.12
N PRO A 117 -1.49 8.12 38.27
CA PRO A 117 -0.38 7.16 38.41
C PRO A 117 0.45 7.38 39.68
N ASP A 118 0.29 8.54 40.34
CA ASP A 118 0.84 8.85 41.65
C ASP A 118 0.06 8.20 42.82
N ARG A 119 -1.01 7.45 42.51
CA ARG A 119 -1.97 6.86 43.45
C ARG A 119 -2.70 7.89 44.31
N VAL A 120 -2.82 9.13 43.85
CA VAL A 120 -3.64 10.15 44.50
C VAL A 120 -4.99 10.22 43.82
N THR A 121 -6.06 10.21 44.62
CA THR A 121 -7.44 10.34 44.12
C THR A 121 -7.87 11.80 44.10
N HIS A 122 -8.33 12.25 42.94
CA HIS A 122 -8.83 13.59 42.68
C HIS A 122 -10.33 13.57 42.43
N ARG A 123 -11.01 14.60 42.94
CA ARG A 123 -12.45 14.80 42.71
C ARG A 123 -12.63 15.63 41.46
N VAL A 124 -13.47 15.16 40.54
CA VAL A 124 -13.71 15.83 39.26
C VAL A 124 -15.21 16.02 39.00
N ARG A 125 -15.54 17.04 38.22
CA ARG A 125 -16.89 17.43 37.83
C ARG A 125 -16.94 17.79 36.35
N PRO A 126 -18.13 17.83 35.73
CA PRO A 126 -18.29 18.39 34.40
C PRO A 126 -17.67 19.79 34.31
N GLY A 127 -16.84 20.00 33.29
CA GLY A 127 -16.07 21.23 33.08
C GLY A 127 -14.63 21.21 33.62
N ASN A 128 -14.25 20.23 34.46
CA ASN A 128 -12.85 20.02 34.81
C ASN A 128 -12.04 19.49 33.63
N TYR A 129 -10.72 19.64 33.72
CA TYR A 129 -9.76 19.21 32.70
C TYR A 129 -8.81 18.14 33.25
N LEU A 130 -8.48 17.17 32.40
CA LEU A 130 -7.57 16.08 32.70
C LEU A 130 -6.93 15.56 31.41
N GLY A 131 -5.83 14.83 31.54
CA GLY A 131 -5.11 14.34 30.37
C GLY A 131 -4.20 15.41 29.75
N LEU A 132 -3.22 14.96 28.97
CA LEU A 132 -2.25 15.84 28.29
C LEU A 132 -2.86 16.67 27.14
N ASN A 133 -4.01 16.24 26.60
CA ASN A 133 -4.62 16.79 25.39
C ASN A 133 -5.80 17.74 25.69
N ASP A 134 -5.71 18.53 26.76
CA ASP A 134 -6.79 19.44 27.22
C ASP A 134 -8.16 18.74 27.30
N GLY A 135 -8.20 17.53 27.88
CA GLY A 135 -9.39 16.71 27.99
C GLY A 135 -10.42 17.32 28.94
N ARG A 136 -11.48 17.92 28.39
CA ARG A 136 -12.58 18.51 29.17
C ARG A 136 -13.64 17.47 29.49
N ILE A 137 -13.99 17.33 30.76
CA ILE A 137 -15.08 16.46 31.20
C ILE A 137 -16.42 17.05 30.77
N THR A 138 -17.20 16.28 30.00
CA THR A 138 -18.54 16.65 29.55
C THR A 138 -19.61 16.12 30.48
N ALA A 139 -19.44 14.90 31.00
CA ALA A 139 -20.37 14.26 31.91
C ALA A 139 -19.67 13.31 32.89
N VAL A 140 -20.28 13.11 34.04
CA VAL A 140 -19.89 12.11 35.05
C VAL A 140 -21.13 11.25 35.31
N THR A 141 -21.00 9.94 35.19
CA THR A 141 -22.01 8.95 35.54
C THR A 141 -21.44 7.97 36.58
N GLU A 142 -22.27 7.06 37.08
CA GLU A 142 -21.86 6.09 38.11
C GLU A 142 -20.80 5.10 37.59
N ASP A 143 -20.85 4.79 36.30
CA ASP A 143 -20.03 3.78 35.63
C ASP A 143 -18.90 4.35 34.77
N ARG A 144 -18.90 5.66 34.46
CA ARG A 144 -17.89 6.28 33.60
C ARG A 144 -17.82 7.80 33.73
N ILE A 145 -16.73 8.37 33.21
CA ILE A 145 -16.54 9.80 32.98
C ILE A 145 -16.39 10.01 31.47
N GLU A 146 -17.17 10.92 30.90
CA GLU A 146 -17.13 11.28 29.47
C GLU A 146 -16.28 12.55 29.28
N ILE A 147 -15.36 12.51 28.32
CA ILE A 147 -14.34 13.54 28.08
C ILE A 147 -14.28 13.87 26.59
N VAL A 148 -13.95 15.13 26.26
CA VAL A 148 -13.57 15.56 24.92
C VAL A 148 -12.14 16.11 24.97
N GLU A 149 -11.23 15.46 24.25
CA GLU A 149 -9.83 15.89 24.08
C GLU A 149 -9.66 16.74 22.82
N LEU A 150 -8.69 17.65 22.84
CA LEU A 150 -8.24 18.40 21.67
C LEU A 150 -6.90 17.83 21.18
N VAL A 151 -6.91 17.23 19.99
CA VAL A 151 -5.74 16.59 19.37
C VAL A 151 -5.34 17.36 18.11
N PRO A 152 -4.04 17.60 17.84
CA PRO A 152 -3.62 18.25 16.61
C PRO A 152 -3.98 17.43 15.37
N ASP A 153 -4.46 18.08 14.31
CA ASP A 153 -4.88 17.43 13.05
C ASP A 153 -3.74 17.16 12.07
N GLY A 154 -2.53 17.62 12.37
CA GLY A 154 -1.33 17.50 11.53
C GLY A 154 -1.18 18.58 10.44
N ALA A 155 -2.23 19.37 10.17
CA ALA A 155 -2.22 20.50 9.24
C ALA A 155 -2.08 21.87 9.95
N GLY A 156 -1.97 21.86 11.29
CA GLY A 156 -1.86 23.05 12.13
C GLY A 156 -3.17 23.46 12.81
N GLY A 157 -4.23 22.66 12.67
CA GLY A 157 -5.49 22.78 13.40
C GLY A 157 -5.63 21.76 14.52
N TRP A 158 -6.83 21.72 15.11
CA TRP A 158 -7.20 20.81 16.20
C TRP A 158 -8.52 20.11 15.90
N LEU A 159 -8.62 18.87 16.37
CA LEU A 159 -9.79 18.01 16.30
C LEU A 159 -10.26 17.65 17.71
N GLU A 160 -11.58 17.67 17.92
CA GLU A 160 -12.19 17.08 19.11
C GLU A 160 -12.23 15.55 19.00
N ARG A 161 -11.71 14.87 20.01
CA ARG A 161 -11.76 13.42 20.16
C ARG A 161 -12.56 13.06 21.40
N GLN A 162 -13.66 12.33 21.23
CA GLN A 162 -14.41 11.80 22.35
C GLN A 162 -13.63 10.65 23.01
N ALA A 163 -13.55 10.70 24.33
CA ALA A 163 -12.91 9.68 25.16
C ALA A 163 -13.74 9.42 26.42
N ARG A 164 -13.47 8.30 27.09
CA ARG A 164 -14.14 7.94 28.34
C ARG A 164 -13.21 7.15 29.24
N ILE A 165 -13.32 7.36 30.54
CA ILE A 165 -12.71 6.52 31.57
C ILE A 165 -13.84 5.75 32.23
N ALA A 166 -13.83 4.43 32.11
CA ALA A 166 -14.82 3.58 32.77
C ALA A 166 -14.40 3.30 34.22
N LEU A 167 -15.37 3.07 35.09
CA LEU A 167 -15.13 2.52 36.42
C LEU A 167 -14.51 1.13 36.26
N GLU A 168 -13.37 0.90 36.90
CA GLU A 168 -12.72 -0.41 36.85
C GLU A 168 -13.48 -1.41 37.74
N ASP A 169 -13.98 -2.49 37.12
CA ASP A 169 -14.59 -3.61 37.82
C ASP A 169 -13.48 -4.48 38.44
N ASN A 170 -13.38 -4.51 39.78
CA ASN A 170 -12.54 -5.45 40.52
C ASN A 170 -13.28 -6.75 40.86
#